data_AF-A0A7W0JRU0-F1
#
_entry.id   AF-A0A7W0JRU0-F1
#
_cell.length_a   1.000
_cell.length_b   1.000
_cell.length_c   1.000
_cell.angle_alpha   90.00
_cell.angle_beta   90.00
_cell.angle_gamma   90.00
#
_symmetry.space_group_name_H-M   'P 1'
#
loop_
_entity.id
_entity.type
_entity.pdbx_description
1 polymer ?
#
loop_
_entity_poly.entity_id
_entity_poly.type
_entity_poly.pdbx_seq_one_letter_code
_entity_poly.pdbx_strand_id
1 'polypeptide(L)'
;MFETDKEVLDWYEHQPRALSKEFVNSIRWDEVANYPISPEFVPVLYYMRDVESYTEVYYNELLRTPTGRNPFFRKFMDRWSVEEYEHARLINRFKNAAGIQTSKDWRNDAKAAIPRSYTVENQISSWIAKMFGRHFSGVHMVWGAINEMTTLQGYRRLWKLAGHPVLEQLLRAIAQEEQFTLIFTGRKPGFAWKVLTLRGNYQDLW
;
A
#
# COMPACT_ATOMS: atom_id res chain seq x y z
N MET A 1 17.82 -8.14 17.35
CA MET A 1 17.22 -6.80 17.17
C MET A 1 18.08 -6.11 16.12
N PHE A 2 17.52 -5.42 15.11
CA PHE A 2 18.36 -4.74 14.12
C PHE A 2 19.01 -3.51 14.78
N GLU A 3 20.32 -3.34 14.62
CA GLU A 3 21.12 -2.28 15.24
C GLU A 3 21.32 -1.10 14.28
N THR A 4 21.16 -1.33 12.96
CA THR A 4 21.39 -0.32 11.92
C THR A 4 20.33 -0.30 10.82
N ASP A 5 20.16 0.86 10.18
CA ASP A 5 19.31 1.02 8.98
C ASP A 5 19.69 0.06 7.85
N LYS A 6 20.99 -0.24 7.75
CA LYS A 6 21.53 -1.17 6.77
C LYS A 6 21.05 -2.60 7.03
N GLU A 7 21.06 -3.07 8.27
CA GLU A 7 20.60 -4.42 8.60
C GLU A 7 19.10 -4.63 8.32
N VAL A 8 18.27 -3.61 8.58
CA VAL A 8 16.83 -3.66 8.27
C VAL A 8 16.61 -3.71 6.75
N LEU A 9 17.36 -2.90 5.99
CA LEU A 9 17.31 -2.89 4.53
C LEU A 9 17.81 -4.21 3.95
N ASP A 10 18.96 -4.70 4.39
CA ASP A 10 19.52 -5.97 3.95
C ASP A 10 18.51 -7.09 4.25
N TRP A 11 17.94 -7.14 5.46
CA TRP A 11 16.89 -8.11 5.78
C TRP A 11 15.69 -8.02 4.83
N TYR A 12 15.18 -6.82 4.56
CA TYR A 12 14.06 -6.62 3.64
C TYR A 12 14.41 -7.06 2.21
N GLU A 13 15.62 -6.72 1.74
CA GLU A 13 16.13 -7.13 0.42
C GLU A 13 16.25 -8.66 0.29
N HIS A 14 16.54 -9.37 1.37
CA HIS A 14 16.60 -10.84 1.40
C HIS A 14 15.22 -11.52 1.51
N GLN A 15 14.13 -10.78 1.77
CA GLN A 15 12.81 -11.41 1.82
C GLN A 15 12.40 -11.88 0.42
N PRO A 16 11.93 -13.14 0.29
CA PRO A 16 11.50 -13.66 -1.00
C PRO A 16 10.27 -12.90 -1.49
N ARG A 17 10.15 -12.76 -2.81
CA ARG A 17 8.93 -12.26 -3.44
C ARG A 17 7.84 -13.31 -3.29
N ALA A 18 6.80 -13.01 -2.52
CA ALA A 18 5.62 -13.86 -2.43
C ALA A 18 4.87 -13.88 -3.77
N LEU A 19 4.89 -12.76 -4.50
CA LEU A 19 4.31 -12.62 -5.83
C LEU A 19 5.35 -12.91 -6.92
N SER A 20 6.03 -14.05 -6.82
CA SER A 20 6.94 -14.51 -7.88
C SER A 20 6.18 -14.80 -9.18
N LYS A 21 6.90 -14.87 -10.31
CA LYS A 21 6.30 -15.26 -11.59
C LYS A 21 5.66 -16.66 -11.51
N GLU A 22 6.33 -17.58 -10.82
CA GLU A 22 5.87 -18.93 -10.58
C GLU A 22 4.57 -18.94 -9.78
N PHE A 23 4.50 -18.14 -8.70
CA PHE A 23 3.28 -17.98 -7.92
C PHE A 23 2.13 -17.42 -8.76
N VAL A 24 2.38 -16.32 -9.49
CA VAL A 24 1.34 -15.69 -10.34
C VAL A 24 0.82 -16.63 -11.42
N ASN A 25 1.68 -17.49 -11.97
CA ASN A 25 1.32 -18.53 -12.93
C ASN A 25 0.56 -19.70 -12.29
N SER A 26 0.74 -19.93 -10.98
CA SER A 26 0.00 -20.96 -10.24
C SER A 26 -1.44 -20.57 -9.91
N ILE A 27 -1.79 -19.28 -9.99
CA ILE A 27 -3.15 -18.79 -9.74
C ILE A 27 -4.08 -19.28 -10.86
N ARG A 28 -5.20 -19.92 -10.48
CA ARG A 28 -6.25 -20.40 -11.37
C ARG A 28 -7.15 -19.25 -11.84
N TRP A 29 -6.62 -18.38 -12.70
CA TRP A 29 -7.33 -17.21 -13.23
C TRP A 29 -8.59 -17.57 -14.02
N ASP A 30 -8.60 -18.74 -14.66
CA ASP A 30 -9.72 -19.34 -15.39
C ASP A 30 -10.90 -19.68 -14.47
N GLU A 31 -10.65 -19.94 -13.19
CA GLU A 31 -11.69 -20.30 -12.23
C GLU A 31 -12.36 -19.10 -11.57
N VAL A 32 -11.86 -17.87 -11.76
CA VAL A 32 -12.39 -16.67 -11.09
C VAL A 32 -13.89 -16.50 -11.37
N ALA A 33 -14.32 -16.65 -12.62
CA ALA A 33 -15.73 -16.50 -13.00
C ALA A 33 -16.66 -17.57 -12.39
N ASN A 34 -16.10 -18.67 -11.87
CA ASN A 34 -16.89 -19.76 -11.27
C ASN A 34 -17.34 -19.46 -9.84
N TYR A 35 -16.75 -18.45 -9.20
CA TYR A 35 -17.08 -18.05 -7.83
C TYR A 35 -17.67 -16.64 -7.83
N PRO A 36 -18.94 -16.44 -7.43
CA PRO A 36 -19.55 -15.13 -7.45
C PRO A 36 -18.87 -14.22 -6.42
N ILE A 37 -18.62 -12.96 -6.82
CA ILE A 37 -18.22 -11.90 -5.90
C ILE A 37 -19.45 -11.11 -5.52
N SER A 38 -19.65 -10.93 -4.23
CA SER A 38 -20.76 -10.10 -3.77
C SER A 38 -20.60 -8.65 -4.22
N PRO A 39 -21.66 -8.01 -4.76
CA PRO A 39 -21.59 -6.63 -5.28
C PRO A 39 -21.03 -5.62 -4.28
N GLU A 40 -21.26 -5.80 -2.98
CA GLU A 40 -20.73 -4.96 -1.91
C GLU A 40 -19.19 -4.97 -1.81
N PHE A 41 -18.51 -5.99 -2.31
CA PHE A 41 -17.04 -6.04 -2.35
C PHE A 41 -16.45 -5.36 -3.59
N VAL A 42 -17.26 -5.06 -4.61
CA VAL A 42 -16.77 -4.41 -5.84
C VAL A 42 -16.14 -3.05 -5.53
N PRO A 43 -16.77 -2.13 -4.77
CA PRO A 43 -16.14 -0.86 -4.39
C PRO A 43 -14.84 -1.05 -3.60
N VAL A 44 -14.77 -2.07 -2.75
CA VAL A 44 -13.57 -2.39 -1.97
C VAL A 44 -12.42 -2.83 -2.89
N LEU A 45 -12.69 -3.63 -3.91
CA LEU A 45 -11.69 -4.04 -4.90
C LEU A 45 -11.20 -2.87 -5.76
N TYR A 46 -12.06 -1.89 -6.06
CA TYR A 46 -11.63 -0.64 -6.68
C TYR A 46 -10.70 0.14 -5.74
N TYR A 47 -11.15 0.35 -4.50
CA TYR A 47 -10.39 1.08 -3.50
C TYR A 47 -9.00 0.48 -3.28
N MET A 48 -8.90 -0.83 -3.02
CA MET A 48 -7.62 -1.51 -2.79
C MET A 48 -6.70 -1.40 -4.01
N ARG A 49 -7.21 -1.65 -5.23
CA ARG A 49 -6.41 -1.48 -6.46
C ARG A 49 -5.87 -0.06 -6.60
N ASP A 50 -6.72 0.93 -6.34
CA ASP A 50 -6.39 2.33 -6.59
C ASP A 50 -5.40 2.85 -5.56
N VAL A 51 -5.57 2.48 -4.28
CA VAL A 51 -4.62 2.81 -3.20
C VAL A 51 -3.22 2.28 -3.50
N GLU A 52 -3.10 1.00 -3.87
CA GLU A 52 -1.82 0.37 -4.26
C GLU A 52 -1.19 1.07 -5.49
N SER A 53 -2.02 1.63 -6.38
CA SER A 53 -1.52 2.39 -7.54
C SER A 53 -1.08 3.82 -7.19
N TYR A 54 -1.61 4.40 -6.11
CA TYR A 54 -1.26 5.75 -5.63
C TYR A 54 0.12 5.81 -4.98
N THR A 55 0.64 4.67 -4.60
CA THR A 55 2.00 4.47 -4.12
C THR A 55 3.05 5.14 -5.04
N GLU A 56 2.84 5.16 -6.35
CA GLU A 56 3.70 5.88 -7.31
C GLU A 56 3.69 7.42 -7.11
N VAL A 57 2.52 7.99 -6.78
CA VAL A 57 2.38 9.43 -6.48
C VAL A 57 3.14 9.74 -5.19
N TYR A 58 2.94 8.92 -4.16
CA TYR A 58 3.64 9.05 -2.88
C TYR A 58 5.17 8.93 -3.05
N TYR A 59 5.65 7.97 -3.84
CA TYR A 59 7.07 7.83 -4.17
C TYR A 59 7.65 9.12 -4.77
N ASN A 60 6.97 9.69 -5.77
CA ASN A 60 7.41 10.91 -6.45
C ASN A 60 7.41 12.15 -5.54
N GLU A 61 6.55 12.19 -4.54
CA GLU A 61 6.55 13.25 -3.53
C GLU A 61 7.66 13.04 -2.51
N LEU A 62 7.84 11.81 -2.02
CA LEU A 62 8.89 11.46 -1.05
C LEU A 62 10.29 11.72 -1.61
N LEU A 63 10.52 11.45 -2.90
CA LEU A 63 11.77 11.78 -3.60
C LEU A 63 12.12 13.27 -3.60
N ARG A 64 11.12 14.14 -3.46
CA ARG A 64 11.31 15.60 -3.39
C ARG A 64 11.70 16.09 -1.99
N THR A 65 11.68 15.20 -0.99
CA THR A 65 12.03 15.50 0.40
C THR A 65 13.48 15.09 0.72
N PRO A 66 14.08 15.60 1.82
CA PRO A 66 15.37 15.11 2.30
C PRO A 66 15.40 13.60 2.59
N THR A 67 14.27 13.00 2.98
CA THR A 67 14.14 11.56 3.25
C THR A 67 14.40 10.74 1.98
N GLY A 68 13.84 11.14 0.83
CA GLY A 68 14.06 10.45 -0.45
C GLY A 68 15.47 10.58 -1.03
N ARG A 69 16.29 11.49 -0.48
CA ARG A 69 17.71 11.65 -0.85
C ARG A 69 18.65 10.74 -0.06
N ASN A 70 18.17 10.08 0.99
CA ASN A 70 18.97 9.12 1.73
C ASN A 70 19.04 7.80 0.92
N PRO A 71 20.25 7.29 0.62
CA PRO A 71 20.44 6.12 -0.24
C PRO A 71 19.80 4.85 0.31
N PHE A 72 19.70 4.68 1.63
CA PHE A 72 19.05 3.52 2.25
C PHE A 72 17.54 3.53 2.01
N PHE A 73 16.90 4.66 2.26
CA PHE A 73 15.47 4.82 2.00
C PHE A 73 15.17 4.75 0.51
N ARG A 74 16.04 5.29 -0.34
CA ARG A 74 15.85 5.24 -1.78
C ARG A 74 15.78 3.80 -2.31
N LYS A 75 16.69 2.93 -1.87
CA LYS A 75 16.67 1.51 -2.24
C LYS A 75 15.40 0.79 -1.81
N PHE A 76 14.97 1.01 -0.57
CA PHE A 76 13.69 0.48 -0.09
C PHE A 76 12.53 0.93 -0.99
N MET A 77 12.43 2.24 -1.24
CA MET A 77 11.36 2.82 -2.04
C MET A 77 11.36 2.33 -3.50
N ASP A 78 12.54 2.11 -4.09
CA ASP A 78 12.66 1.58 -5.46
C ASP A 78 12.10 0.15 -5.55
N ARG A 79 12.37 -0.71 -4.54
CA ARG A 79 11.80 -2.05 -4.47
C ARG A 79 10.30 -2.02 -4.16
N TRP A 80 9.91 -1.29 -3.13
CA TRP A 80 8.53 -1.20 -2.64
C TRP A 80 7.58 -0.67 -3.71
N SER A 81 7.98 0.37 -4.46
CA SER A 81 7.15 0.90 -5.55
C SER A 81 6.85 -0.11 -6.66
N VAL A 82 7.75 -1.07 -6.88
CA VAL A 82 7.53 -2.18 -7.81
C VAL A 82 6.56 -3.20 -7.21
N GLU A 83 6.72 -3.54 -5.92
CA GLU A 83 5.80 -4.46 -5.18
C GLU A 83 4.34 -3.98 -5.28
N GLU A 84 4.10 -2.75 -4.88
CA GLU A 84 2.80 -2.09 -4.85
C GLU A 84 2.16 -2.00 -6.25
N TYR A 85 2.98 -1.71 -7.26
CA TYR A 85 2.51 -1.74 -8.64
C TYR A 85 2.04 -3.14 -9.06
N GLU A 86 2.78 -4.19 -8.69
CA GLU A 86 2.40 -5.57 -8.97
C GLU A 86 1.10 -5.94 -8.26
N HIS A 87 0.90 -5.49 -7.00
CA HIS A 87 -0.34 -5.67 -6.24
C HIS A 87 -1.53 -5.08 -7.00
N ALA A 88 -1.46 -3.78 -7.33
CA ALA A 88 -2.50 -3.07 -8.07
C ALA A 88 -2.81 -3.77 -9.40
N ARG A 89 -1.77 -4.20 -10.14
CA ARG A 89 -1.94 -4.87 -11.42
C ARG A 89 -2.64 -6.23 -11.26
N LEU A 90 -2.28 -7.03 -10.26
CA LEU A 90 -2.88 -8.34 -10.03
C LEU A 90 -4.33 -8.22 -9.54
N ILE A 91 -4.65 -7.25 -8.68
CA ILE A 91 -6.03 -6.94 -8.29
C ILE A 91 -6.83 -6.51 -9.53
N ASN A 92 -6.26 -5.68 -10.42
CA ASN A 92 -6.93 -5.29 -11.67
C ASN A 92 -7.17 -6.50 -12.59
N ARG A 93 -6.20 -7.41 -12.70
CA ARG A 93 -6.36 -8.67 -13.45
C ARG A 93 -7.49 -9.52 -12.87
N PHE A 94 -7.53 -9.67 -11.55
CA PHE A 94 -8.61 -10.39 -10.86
C PHE A 94 -9.98 -9.78 -11.17
N LYS A 95 -10.13 -8.46 -11.06
CA LYS A 95 -11.37 -7.76 -11.39
C LYS A 95 -11.84 -8.05 -12.81
N ASN A 96 -10.93 -7.95 -13.78
CA ASN A 96 -11.27 -8.24 -15.18
C ASN A 96 -11.69 -9.71 -15.38
N ALA A 97 -11.03 -10.66 -14.70
CA ALA A 97 -11.40 -12.08 -14.74
C ALA A 97 -12.76 -12.34 -14.07
N ALA A 98 -13.14 -11.55 -13.07
CA ALA A 98 -14.46 -11.59 -12.42
C ALA A 98 -15.55 -10.84 -13.20
N GLY A 99 -15.26 -10.33 -14.40
CA GLY A 99 -16.21 -9.55 -15.20
C GLY A 99 -16.44 -8.11 -14.70
N ILE A 100 -15.67 -7.65 -13.71
CA ILE A 100 -15.70 -6.26 -13.22
C ILE A 100 -14.84 -5.43 -14.17
N GLN A 101 -15.50 -4.75 -15.11
CA GLN A 101 -14.81 -4.01 -16.17
C GLN A 101 -13.95 -2.88 -15.60
N THR A 102 -12.72 -2.78 -16.09
CA THR A 102 -11.80 -1.68 -15.80
C THR A 102 -11.38 -1.03 -17.11
N SER A 103 -11.16 0.28 -17.12
CA SER A 103 -10.67 0.99 -18.31
C SER A 103 -9.25 0.53 -18.66
N LYS A 104 -8.87 0.69 -19.94
CA LYS A 104 -7.49 0.41 -20.38
C LYS A 104 -6.48 1.30 -19.67
N ASP A 105 -6.87 2.53 -19.37
CA ASP A 105 -6.06 3.55 -18.69
C ASP A 105 -6.41 3.69 -17.20
N TRP A 106 -6.86 2.60 -16.56
CA TRP A 106 -7.33 2.59 -15.16
C TRP A 106 -6.37 3.26 -14.16
N ARG A 107 -5.06 3.28 -14.45
CA ARG A 107 -4.06 3.99 -13.64
C ARG A 107 -4.21 5.50 -13.70
N ASN A 108 -4.42 6.05 -14.88
CA ASN A 108 -4.61 7.49 -15.06
C ASN A 108 -5.98 7.90 -14.50
N ASP A 109 -6.99 7.05 -14.67
CA ASP A 109 -8.31 7.26 -14.09
C ASP A 109 -8.27 7.27 -12.56
N ALA A 110 -7.54 6.32 -11.96
CA ALA A 110 -7.30 6.31 -10.52
C ALA A 110 -6.60 7.62 -10.09
N LYS A 111 -5.49 7.99 -10.74
CA LYS A 111 -4.78 9.24 -10.41
C LYS A 111 -5.67 10.48 -10.53
N ALA A 112 -6.54 10.52 -11.52
CA ALA A 112 -7.48 11.63 -11.73
C ALA A 112 -8.60 11.66 -10.66
N ALA A 113 -8.91 10.52 -10.05
CA ALA A 113 -9.89 10.40 -8.97
C ALA A 113 -9.34 10.85 -7.61
N ILE A 114 -8.02 11.05 -7.47
CA ILE A 114 -7.42 11.62 -6.26
C ILE A 114 -8.02 13.02 -6.02
N PRO A 115 -8.63 13.28 -4.86
CA PRO A 115 -9.19 14.59 -4.56
C PRO A 115 -8.13 15.68 -4.68
N ARG A 116 -8.44 16.79 -5.37
CA ARG A 116 -7.52 17.93 -5.51
C ARG A 116 -7.10 18.52 -4.16
N SER A 117 -7.94 18.39 -3.13
CA SER A 117 -7.63 18.77 -1.75
C SER A 117 -6.42 18.01 -1.19
N TYR A 118 -6.31 16.71 -1.49
CA TYR A 118 -5.17 15.88 -1.12
C TYR A 118 -3.88 16.37 -1.80
N THR A 119 -3.95 16.78 -3.07
CA THR A 119 -2.81 17.37 -3.78
C THR A 119 -2.35 18.70 -3.17
N VAL A 120 -3.29 19.52 -2.68
CA VAL A 120 -3.00 20.80 -2.01
C VAL A 120 -2.42 20.57 -0.60
N GLU A 121 -2.96 19.62 0.14
CA GLU A 121 -2.47 19.22 1.47
C GLU A 121 -1.06 18.61 1.42
N ASN A 122 -0.76 17.81 0.38
CA ASN A 122 0.59 17.30 0.13
C ASN A 122 1.58 18.40 -0.26
N GLN A 123 1.16 19.45 -0.97
CA GLN A 123 2.02 20.60 -1.23
C GLN A 123 2.40 21.34 0.06
N ILE A 124 1.45 21.51 0.97
CA ILE A 124 1.67 22.12 2.29
C ILE A 124 2.57 21.22 3.16
N SER A 125 2.32 19.92 3.17
CA SER A 125 3.13 18.92 3.89
C SER A 125 4.55 18.81 3.34
N SER A 126 4.74 18.92 2.02
CA SER A 126 6.06 18.96 1.39
C SER A 126 6.86 20.21 1.76
N TRP A 127 6.18 21.33 2.00
CA TRP A 127 6.78 22.57 2.49
C TRP A 127 7.19 22.45 3.96
N ILE A 128 6.36 21.84 4.80
CA ILE A 128 6.67 21.55 6.21
C ILE A 128 7.84 20.55 6.31
N ALA A 129 7.84 19.48 5.51
CA ALA A 129 8.94 18.50 5.46
C ALA A 129 10.27 19.09 4.98
N LYS A 130 10.24 20.09 4.07
CA LYS A 130 11.44 20.84 3.66
C LYS A 130 11.96 21.76 4.76
N MET A 131 11.09 22.31 5.60
CA MET A 131 11.48 23.18 6.73
C MET A 131 12.11 22.41 7.90
N PHE A 132 11.77 21.13 8.11
CA PHE A 132 12.16 20.38 9.32
C PHE A 132 13.20 19.25 9.14
N GLY A 133 13.81 19.11 7.95
CA GLY A 133 15.10 18.40 7.78
C GLY A 133 15.15 16.92 8.22
N ARG A 134 16.37 16.37 8.32
CA ARG A 134 16.73 14.94 8.51
C ARG A 134 15.96 14.17 9.61
N HIS A 135 15.36 14.85 10.58
CA HIS A 135 14.62 14.26 11.70
C HIS A 135 13.17 13.86 11.37
N PHE A 136 12.65 14.24 10.19
CA PHE A 136 11.26 13.96 9.80
C PHE A 136 11.05 12.55 9.19
N SER A 137 12.14 11.81 8.95
CA SER A 137 12.07 10.46 8.38
C SER A 137 11.26 9.48 9.24
N GLY A 138 11.41 9.52 10.58
CA GLY A 138 10.66 8.66 11.49
C GLY A 138 9.14 8.86 11.42
N VAL A 139 8.67 10.10 11.25
CA VAL A 139 7.23 10.41 11.12
C VAL A 139 6.67 9.79 9.84
N HIS A 140 7.38 9.92 8.71
CA HIS A 140 6.99 9.26 7.47
C HIS A 140 6.95 7.74 7.60
N MET A 141 7.90 7.15 8.32
CA MET A 141 7.92 5.69 8.55
C MET A 141 6.74 5.24 9.41
N VAL A 142 6.38 5.98 10.46
CA VAL A 142 5.20 5.67 11.29
C VAL A 142 3.91 5.82 10.48
N TRP A 143 3.79 6.87 9.67
CA TRP A 143 2.65 7.04 8.78
C TRP A 143 2.53 5.90 7.78
N GLY A 144 3.64 5.53 7.13
CA GLY A 144 3.69 4.36 6.25
C GLY A 144 3.29 3.08 6.97
N ALA A 145 3.83 2.82 8.17
CA ALA A 145 3.49 1.65 8.98
C ALA A 145 1.99 1.59 9.34
N ILE A 146 1.36 2.72 9.64
CA ILE A 146 -0.09 2.77 9.89
C ILE A 146 -0.83 2.37 8.61
N ASN A 147 -0.46 2.93 7.46
CA ASN A 147 -1.09 2.58 6.19
C ASN A 147 -0.93 1.08 5.88
N GLU A 148 0.28 0.52 5.94
CA GLU A 148 0.49 -0.92 5.68
C GLU A 148 -0.27 -1.80 6.67
N MET A 149 -0.33 -1.40 7.94
CA MET A 149 -1.11 -2.15 8.93
C MET A 149 -2.60 -2.13 8.60
N THR A 150 -3.14 -0.99 8.17
CA THR A 150 -4.55 -0.85 7.78
C THR A 150 -4.86 -1.61 6.49
N THR A 151 -3.98 -1.54 5.49
CA THR A 151 -4.06 -2.30 4.23
C THR A 151 -4.04 -3.80 4.49
N LEU A 152 -3.08 -4.26 5.32
CA LEU A 152 -2.98 -5.66 5.74
C LEU A 152 -4.24 -6.15 6.45
N GLN A 153 -4.82 -5.36 7.36
CA GLN A 153 -6.09 -5.73 8.00
C GLN A 153 -7.26 -5.69 7.00
N GLY A 154 -7.25 -4.76 6.05
CA GLY A 154 -8.21 -4.68 4.95
C GLY A 154 -8.22 -5.96 4.12
N TYR A 155 -7.05 -6.41 3.67
CA TYR A 155 -6.91 -7.70 2.97
C TYR A 155 -7.41 -8.86 3.81
N ARG A 156 -6.98 -8.94 5.08
CA ARG A 156 -7.40 -9.99 6.03
C ARG A 156 -8.90 -10.07 6.17
N ARG A 157 -9.56 -8.92 6.26
CA ARG A 157 -11.01 -8.84 6.39
C ARG A 157 -11.70 -9.21 5.08
N LEU A 158 -11.19 -8.71 3.96
CA LEU A 158 -11.75 -8.95 2.63
C LEU A 158 -11.72 -10.43 2.26
N TRP A 159 -10.59 -11.13 2.40
CA TRP A 159 -10.54 -12.55 2.01
C TRP A 159 -11.43 -13.43 2.90
N LYS A 160 -11.56 -13.11 4.19
CA LYS A 160 -12.44 -13.85 5.11
C LYS A 160 -13.91 -13.68 4.77
N LEU A 161 -14.30 -12.49 4.30
CA LEU A 161 -15.69 -12.16 4.00
C LEU A 161 -16.10 -12.52 2.57
N ALA A 162 -15.20 -12.36 1.61
CA ALA A 162 -15.51 -12.59 0.20
C ALA A 162 -15.72 -14.07 -0.14
N GLY A 163 -15.14 -14.99 0.64
CA GLY A 163 -15.31 -16.44 0.44
C GLY A 163 -14.85 -16.95 -0.93
N HIS A 164 -14.05 -16.16 -1.65
CA HIS A 164 -13.64 -16.46 -3.02
C HIS A 164 -12.23 -17.06 -3.01
N PRO A 165 -12.04 -18.33 -3.41
CA PRO A 165 -10.77 -19.05 -3.22
C PRO A 165 -9.60 -18.44 -3.98
N VAL A 166 -9.80 -18.04 -5.25
CA VAL A 166 -8.75 -17.39 -6.05
C VAL A 166 -8.37 -16.01 -5.48
N LEU A 167 -9.37 -15.21 -5.06
CA LEU A 167 -9.11 -13.93 -4.40
C LEU A 167 -8.36 -14.13 -3.08
N GLU A 168 -8.76 -15.11 -2.28
CA GLU A 168 -8.09 -15.42 -1.02
C GLU A 168 -6.62 -15.80 -1.23
N GLN A 169 -6.33 -16.66 -2.21
CA GLN A 169 -4.96 -17.03 -2.57
C GLN A 169 -4.14 -15.78 -2.92
N LEU A 170 -4.68 -14.90 -3.77
CA LEU A 170 -4.02 -13.66 -4.19
C LEU A 170 -3.79 -12.71 -3.01
N LEU A 171 -4.84 -12.41 -2.23
CA LEU A 171 -4.77 -11.45 -1.13
C LEU A 171 -3.86 -11.93 0.01
N ARG A 172 -3.75 -13.24 0.24
CA ARG A 172 -2.81 -13.80 1.22
C ARG A 172 -1.35 -13.60 0.80
N ALA A 173 -1.05 -13.72 -0.48
CA ALA A 173 0.30 -13.48 -1.00
C ALA A 173 0.66 -11.99 -0.96
N ILE A 174 -0.27 -11.10 -1.35
CA ILE A 174 -0.11 -9.64 -1.19
C ILE A 174 0.15 -9.32 0.28
N ALA A 175 -0.71 -9.81 1.18
CA ALA A 175 -0.57 -9.59 2.62
C ALA A 175 0.75 -10.11 3.21
N GLN A 176 1.40 -11.08 2.58
CA GLN A 176 2.73 -11.54 2.98
C GLN A 176 3.81 -10.52 2.58
N GLU A 177 3.75 -9.93 1.38
CA GLU A 177 4.66 -8.84 1.00
C GLU A 177 4.43 -7.61 1.91
N GLU A 178 3.16 -7.25 2.19
CA GLU A 178 2.79 -6.16 3.11
C GLU A 178 3.36 -6.32 4.53
N GLN A 179 3.42 -7.54 5.03
CA GLN A 179 4.02 -7.81 6.34
C GLN A 179 5.51 -7.45 6.38
N PHE A 180 6.24 -7.65 5.28
CA PHE A 180 7.65 -7.29 5.19
C PHE A 180 7.82 -5.77 5.16
N THR A 181 6.99 -5.07 4.41
CA THR A 181 6.94 -3.60 4.36
C THR A 181 6.59 -3.01 5.72
N LEU A 182 5.62 -3.57 6.43
CA LEU A 182 5.25 -3.17 7.79
C LEU A 182 6.39 -3.37 8.79
N ILE A 183 7.15 -4.47 8.70
CA ILE A 183 8.30 -4.70 9.58
C ILE A 183 9.42 -3.69 9.31
N PHE A 184 9.68 -3.36 8.03
CA PHE A 184 10.65 -2.34 7.68
C PHE A 184 10.26 -0.96 8.23
N THR A 185 8.98 -0.58 8.04
CA THR A 185 8.46 0.73 8.45
C THR A 185 8.31 0.88 9.96
N GLY A 186 7.89 -0.18 10.66
CA GLY A 186 7.67 -0.18 12.10
C GLY A 186 8.92 -0.29 12.99
N ARG A 187 10.11 -0.55 12.42
CA ARG A 187 11.33 -0.79 13.20
C ARG A 187 12.39 0.31 13.19
N LYS A 188 12.09 1.50 12.64
CA LYS A 188 12.94 2.70 12.84
C LYS A 188 12.68 3.34 14.21
N PRO A 189 13.65 3.41 15.15
CA PRO A 189 13.46 4.11 16.40
C PRO A 189 13.86 5.60 16.26
N GLY A 190 12.94 6.50 16.64
CA GLY A 190 13.18 7.96 16.64
C GLY A 190 12.00 8.77 17.22
N PHE A 191 11.96 8.84 18.56
CA PHE A 191 11.27 9.76 19.51
C PHE A 191 9.85 10.34 19.24
N ALA A 192 8.97 10.15 20.23
CA ALA A 192 7.57 10.60 20.39
C ALA A 192 7.41 12.15 20.51
N TRP A 193 6.27 12.81 20.24
CA TRP A 193 5.01 12.77 21.03
C TRP A 193 3.79 13.49 20.37
N LYS A 194 2.62 13.21 20.96
CA LYS A 194 1.36 14.01 21.13
C LYS A 194 0.16 13.73 20.21
N VAL A 195 -0.77 12.95 20.78
CA VAL A 195 -2.22 12.96 20.54
C VAL A 195 -2.75 14.40 20.60
N LEU A 196 -3.49 14.81 19.57
CA LEU A 196 -4.46 15.91 19.63
C LEU A 196 -5.70 15.51 18.81
N THR A 197 -6.68 15.00 19.55
CA THR A 197 -8.13 15.26 19.42
C THR A 197 -8.68 15.65 18.04
N LEU A 198 -9.41 14.72 17.43
CA LEU A 198 -10.64 15.08 16.73
C LEU A 198 -11.81 14.63 17.62
N ARG A 199 -12.38 15.57 18.38
CA ARG A 199 -13.80 15.51 18.70
C ARG A 199 -14.55 15.67 17.37
N GLY A 200 -15.03 14.56 16.82
CA GLY A 200 -16.04 14.54 15.78
C GLY A 200 -17.09 13.54 16.21
N ASN A 201 -18.29 14.02 16.53
CA ASN A 201 -19.44 13.19 16.90
C ASN A 201 -19.74 12.20 15.76
N TYR A 202 -19.37 10.93 15.95
CA TYR A 202 -19.96 9.82 15.24
C TYR A 202 -21.08 9.25 16.13
N GLN A 203 -22.22 9.95 16.16
CA GLN A 203 -23.45 9.42 16.75
C GLN A 203 -24.53 9.09 15.70
N ASP A 204 -24.34 9.42 14.41
CA ASP A 204 -25.39 9.25 13.40
C ASP A 204 -24.97 8.42 12.19
N LEU A 205 -24.35 7.25 12.42
CA LEU A 205 -24.17 6.24 11.37
C LEU A 205 -24.55 4.84 11.91
N TRP A 206 -25.83 4.71 12.26
CA TRP A 206 -26.60 3.46 12.26
C TRP A 206 -27.98 3.76 11.68
#